data_AF-A0A7C3STT8-F1
#
_entry.id   AF-A0A7C3STT8-F1
#
_cell.length_a   1.000
_cell.length_b   1.000
_cell.length_c   1.000
_cell.angle_alpha   90.00
_cell.angle_beta   90.00
_cell.angle_gamma   90.00
#
_symmetry.space_group_name_H-M   'P 1'
#
loop_
_entity.id
_entity.type
_entity.pdbx_description
1 polymer ?
#
loop_
_entity_poly.entity_id
_entity_poly.type
_entity_poly.pdbx_seq_one_letter_code
_entity_poly.pdbx_strand_id
1 'polypeptide(L)'
;MDNCVRLYNEVNFERRQAYIYFRKFEWYPKHLYKKYAQLIGSATAQQIINKNNEAWKSFLALKRLEAEGKLSEHIARVSMPRYWKKNGRRELRIIVRSDCYKIDDKYLLA
;
A
#
# COMPACT_ATOMS: atom_id res chain seq x y z
N MET A 1 11.08 -12.29 5.12
CA MET A 1 10.31 -11.70 3.99
C MET A 1 8.81 -12.05 3.97
N ASP A 2 8.38 -13.15 4.62
CA ASP A 2 6.96 -13.58 4.66
C ASP A 2 6.06 -12.64 5.49
N ASN A 3 6.55 -12.20 6.66
CA ASN A 3 5.82 -11.32 7.57
C ASN A 3 5.49 -9.95 6.97
N CYS A 4 6.26 -9.46 6.00
CA CYS A 4 5.98 -8.20 5.31
C CYS A 4 4.72 -8.32 4.43
N VAL A 5 4.61 -9.41 3.68
CA VAL A 5 3.45 -9.72 2.84
C VAL A 5 2.22 -9.94 3.71
N ARG A 6 2.38 -10.65 4.84
CA ARG A 6 1.31 -10.87 5.81
C ARG A 6 0.80 -9.55 6.41
N LEU A 7 1.69 -8.67 6.86
CA LEU A 7 1.30 -7.34 7.37
C LEU A 7 0.53 -6.55 6.32
N TYR A 8 1.03 -6.47 5.08
CA TYR A 8 0.32 -5.75 4.02
C TYR A 8 -1.08 -6.33 3.79
N ASN A 9 -1.20 -7.66 3.76
CA ASN A 9 -2.46 -8.34 3.50
C ASN A 9 -3.46 -8.22 4.66
N GLU A 10 -3.02 -8.29 5.92
CA GLU A 10 -3.87 -8.08 7.09
C GLU A 10 -4.39 -6.64 7.16
N VAL A 11 -3.52 -5.63 6.98
CA VAL A 11 -3.94 -4.22 6.89
C VAL A 11 -4.94 -4.04 5.75
N ASN A 12 -4.67 -4.62 4.60
CA ASN A 12 -5.57 -4.52 3.45
C ASN A 12 -6.91 -5.19 3.71
N PHE A 13 -6.92 -6.34 4.38
CA PHE A 13 -8.14 -7.06 4.73
C PHE A 13 -9.04 -6.22 5.62
N GLU A 14 -8.52 -5.69 6.73
CA GLU A 14 -9.30 -4.84 7.65
C GLU A 14 -9.93 -3.65 6.94
N ARG A 15 -9.19 -2.99 6.05
CA ARG A 15 -9.69 -1.84 5.29
C ARG A 15 -10.73 -2.22 4.26
N ARG A 16 -10.55 -3.35 3.55
CA ARG A 16 -11.55 -3.85 2.59
C ARG A 16 -12.84 -4.19 3.31
N GLN A 17 -12.77 -4.88 4.45
CA GLN A 17 -13.95 -5.17 5.27
C GLN A 17 -14.62 -3.88 5.73
N ALA A 18 -13.87 -2.92 6.27
CA ALA A 18 -14.41 -1.65 6.69
C ALA A 18 -15.10 -0.90 5.53
N TYR A 19 -14.45 -0.83 4.36
CA TYR A 19 -15.02 -0.18 3.17
C TYR A 19 -16.30 -0.86 2.67
N ILE A 20 -16.32 -2.19 2.59
CA ILE A 20 -17.49 -2.97 2.14
C ILE A 20 -18.68 -2.78 3.09
N TYR A 21 -18.42 -2.72 4.40
CA TYR A 21 -19.45 -2.55 5.43
C TYR A 21 -19.67 -1.09 5.85
N PHE A 22 -19.18 -0.11 5.07
CA PHE A 22 -19.31 1.33 5.34
C PHE A 22 -18.85 1.77 6.74
N ARG A 23 -17.86 1.07 7.29
CA ARG A 23 -17.21 1.39 8.57
C ARG A 23 -15.96 2.25 8.34
N LYS A 24 -15.60 3.04 9.35
CA LYS A 24 -14.31 3.74 9.37
C LYS A 24 -13.19 2.75 9.70
N PHE A 25 -12.01 2.98 9.14
CA PHE A 25 -10.78 2.26 9.49
C PHE A 25 -9.69 3.26 9.88
N GLU A 26 -8.71 2.78 10.64
CA GLU A 26 -7.55 3.59 11.03
C GLU A 26 -6.45 3.57 9.94
N TRP A 27 -5.90 4.75 9.66
CA TRP A 27 -4.74 4.87 8.77
C TRP A 27 -3.46 4.29 9.38
N TYR A 28 -3.41 4.20 10.70
CA TYR A 28 -2.29 3.63 11.44
C TYR A 28 -2.80 2.55 12.42
N PRO A 29 -2.90 1.28 11.98
CA PRO A 29 -3.39 0.19 12.83
C PRO A 29 -2.34 -0.15 13.89
N LYS A 30 -2.46 0.46 15.07
CA LYS A 30 -1.49 0.32 16.17
C LYS A 30 -1.30 -1.14 16.60
N HIS A 31 -2.35 -1.95 16.55
CA HIS A 31 -2.29 -3.36 16.90
C HIS A 31 -1.45 -4.16 15.91
N LEU A 32 -1.64 -3.96 14.60
CA LEU A 32 -0.83 -4.59 13.56
C LEU A 32 0.62 -4.09 13.60
N TYR A 33 0.82 -2.79 13.82
CA TYR A 33 2.17 -2.26 13.98
C TYR A 33 2.89 -2.94 15.15
N LYS A 34 2.30 -3.01 16.34
CA LYS A 34 2.91 -3.66 17.51
C LYS A 34 3.21 -5.15 17.24
N LYS A 35 2.28 -5.86 16.61
CA LYS A 35 2.43 -7.28 16.24
C LYS A 35 3.61 -7.53 15.31
N TYR A 36 3.80 -6.67 14.30
CA TYR A 36 4.79 -6.90 13.24
C TYR A 36 6.11 -6.16 13.44
N ALA A 37 6.15 -5.04 14.16
CA ALA A 37 7.36 -4.28 14.42
C ALA A 37 8.44 -5.14 15.13
N GLN A 38 8.02 -6.05 16.03
CA GLN A 38 8.92 -7.00 16.70
C GLN A 38 9.46 -8.08 15.74
N LEU A 39 8.77 -8.37 14.63
CA LEU A 39 9.10 -9.45 13.70
C LEU A 39 9.95 -9.00 12.50
N ILE A 40 9.71 -7.78 12.01
CA ILE A 40 10.35 -7.26 10.78
C ILE A 40 11.05 -5.92 10.98
N GLY A 41 11.08 -5.42 12.22
CA GLY A 41 11.60 -4.10 12.57
C GLY A 41 10.56 -3.00 12.41
N SER A 42 10.58 -2.05 13.35
CA SER A 42 9.69 -0.89 13.41
C SER A 42 9.67 -0.09 12.10
N ALA A 43 10.85 0.21 11.54
CA ALA A 43 10.98 0.98 10.32
C ALA A 43 10.34 0.27 9.11
N THR A 44 10.50 -1.05 9.00
CA THR A 44 9.93 -1.86 7.92
C THR A 44 8.41 -1.97 8.06
N ALA A 45 7.92 -2.22 9.28
CA ALA A 45 6.49 -2.31 9.54
C ALA A 45 5.77 -0.99 9.19
N GLN A 46 6.33 0.14 9.61
CA GLN A 46 5.81 1.46 9.27
C GLN A 46 5.74 1.69 7.76
N GLN A 47 6.81 1.33 7.04
CA GLN A 47 6.88 1.49 5.58
C GLN A 47 5.82 0.67 4.85
N ILE A 48 5.55 -0.57 5.29
CA ILE A 48 4.52 -1.42 4.70
C ILE A 48 3.12 -0.85 4.92
N ILE A 49 2.85 -0.36 6.14
CA ILE A 49 1.58 0.33 6.46
C ILE A 49 1.42 1.56 5.57
N ASN A 50 2.47 2.38 5.43
CA ASN A 50 2.46 3.56 4.56
C ASN A 50 2.21 3.18 3.09
N LYS A 51 2.80 2.09 2.60
CA LYS A 51 2.57 1.64 1.23
C LYS A 51 1.14 1.18 1.00
N ASN A 52 0.51 0.60 2.01
CA ASN A 52 -0.92 0.30 1.98
C ASN A 52 -1.75 1.60 2.03
N ASN A 53 -1.35 2.59 2.84
CA ASN A 53 -2.00 3.90 2.91
C ASN A 53 -2.02 4.59 1.54
N GLU A 54 -0.90 4.61 0.83
CA GLU A 54 -0.80 5.16 -0.53
C GLU A 54 -1.81 4.49 -1.47
N ALA A 55 -1.84 3.15 -1.51
CA ALA A 55 -2.76 2.42 -2.37
C ALA A 55 -4.24 2.75 -2.07
N TRP A 56 -4.59 2.89 -0.79
CA TRP A 56 -5.95 3.28 -0.39
C TRP A 56 -6.27 4.74 -0.68
N LYS A 57 -5.32 5.66 -0.48
CA LYS A 57 -5.49 7.08 -0.86
C LYS A 57 -5.74 7.21 -2.36
N SER A 58 -4.96 6.54 -3.19
CA SER A 58 -5.15 6.53 -4.65
C SER A 58 -6.52 5.95 -5.04
N PHE A 59 -6.92 4.83 -4.43
CA PHE A 59 -8.24 4.23 -4.67
C PHE A 59 -9.39 5.18 -4.30
N LEU A 60 -9.34 5.82 -3.13
CA LEU A 60 -10.36 6.76 -2.68
C LEU A 60 -10.40 8.02 -3.55
N ALA A 61 -9.25 8.51 -4.02
CA ALA A 61 -9.19 9.63 -4.96
C ALA A 61 -9.87 9.28 -6.30
N LEU A 62 -9.57 8.11 -6.86
CA LEU A 62 -10.24 7.62 -8.08
C LEU A 62 -11.74 7.45 -7.88
N LYS A 63 -12.18 6.97 -6.70
CA LYS A 63 -13.61 6.87 -6.36
C LYS A 63 -14.32 8.23 -6.29
N ARG A 64 -13.63 9.28 -5.84
CA ARG A 64 -14.17 10.64 -5.88
C ARG A 64 -14.33 11.14 -7.31
N LEU A 65 -13.31 10.94 -8.15
CA LEU A 65 -13.38 11.31 -9.57
C LEU A 65 -14.49 10.55 -10.32
N GLU A 66 -14.66 9.25 -10.02
CA GLU A 66 -15.77 8.44 -10.54
C GLU A 66 -17.13 9.01 -10.13
N ALA A 67 -17.30 9.42 -8.87
CA ALA A 67 -18.52 10.06 -8.38
C ALA A 67 -18.77 11.45 -9.00
N GLU A 68 -17.71 12.19 -9.34
CA GLU A 68 -17.79 13.50 -10.00
C GLU A 68 -17.95 13.40 -11.53
N GLY A 69 -17.93 12.20 -12.12
CA GLY A 69 -17.96 12.02 -13.57
C GLY A 69 -16.69 12.47 -14.30
N LYS A 70 -15.58 12.69 -13.56
CA LYS A 70 -14.27 13.16 -14.08
C LYS A 70 -13.25 12.03 -14.22
N LEU A 71 -13.70 10.78 -14.20
CA LEU A 71 -12.82 9.64 -14.38
C LEU A 71 -12.36 9.60 -15.85
N SER A 72 -11.07 9.39 -16.08
CA SER A 72 -10.54 9.22 -17.44
C SER A 72 -11.23 8.05 -18.15
N GLU A 73 -11.57 8.25 -19.42
CA GLU A 73 -12.20 7.23 -20.27
C GLU A 73 -11.38 5.92 -20.38
N HIS A 74 -10.06 6.01 -20.18
CA HIS A 74 -9.16 4.85 -20.18
C HIS A 74 -9.30 3.96 -18.92
N ILE A 75 -10.02 4.41 -17.89
CA ILE A 75 -10.21 3.66 -16.65
C ILE A 75 -11.62 3.04 -16.66
N ALA A 76 -11.69 1.78 -17.10
CA ALA A 76 -12.96 1.06 -17.16
C ALA A 76 -13.59 0.77 -15.78
N ARG A 77 -12.77 0.60 -14.73
CA ARG A 77 -13.26 0.32 -13.37
C ARG A 77 -12.24 0.66 -12.29
N VAL A 78 -12.67 1.39 -11.27
CA VAL A 78 -11.89 1.63 -10.06
C VAL A 78 -12.00 0.43 -9.11
N SER A 79 -10.91 -0.32 -8.94
CA SER A 79 -10.87 -1.51 -8.07
C SER A 79 -10.14 -1.27 -6.75
N MET A 80 -10.62 -1.89 -5.66
CA MET A 80 -9.94 -1.88 -4.36
C MET A 80 -8.50 -2.42 -4.44
N PRO A 81 -7.59 -1.98 -3.55
CA PRO A 81 -6.23 -2.51 -3.48
C PRO A 81 -6.19 -4.03 -3.34
N ARG A 82 -5.36 -4.69 -4.15
CA ARG A 82 -5.22 -6.15 -4.17
C ARG A 82 -4.18 -6.63 -3.16
N TYR A 83 -4.32 -7.88 -2.73
CA TYR A 83 -3.35 -8.56 -1.88
C TYR A 83 -2.02 -8.78 -2.60
N TRP A 84 -0.92 -8.77 -1.84
CA TRP A 84 0.40 -9.17 -2.31
C TRP A 84 0.52 -10.71 -2.32
N LYS A 85 1.18 -11.26 -3.34
CA LYS A 85 1.36 -12.70 -3.58
C LYS A 85 2.84 -13.10 -3.38
N LYS A 86 3.13 -14.40 -3.24
CA LYS A 86 4.50 -14.97 -3.05
C LYS A 86 4.81 -16.01 -4.14
N ASN A 87 6.08 -16.10 -4.56
CA ASN A 87 6.68 -17.07 -5.51
C ASN A 87 6.14 -17.02 -6.96
N GLY A 88 6.64 -16.08 -7.77
CA GLY A 88 6.35 -15.97 -9.22
C GLY A 88 5.13 -15.11 -9.58
N ARG A 89 4.50 -14.51 -8.56
CA ARG A 89 3.37 -13.59 -8.67
C ARG A 89 3.68 -12.33 -7.84
N ARG A 90 3.93 -11.22 -8.55
CA ARG A 90 4.34 -9.83 -8.16
C ARG A 90 5.46 -9.67 -7.11
N GLU A 91 6.68 -9.75 -7.65
CA GLU A 91 7.95 -9.02 -7.39
C GLU A 91 8.33 -8.55 -5.98
N LEU A 92 9.61 -8.81 -5.67
CA LEU A 92 10.41 -8.13 -4.65
C LEU A 92 10.22 -6.61 -4.77
N ARG A 93 9.37 -6.02 -3.92
CA ARG A 93 9.41 -4.58 -3.69
C ARG A 93 10.46 -4.32 -2.63
N ILE A 94 11.65 -3.94 -3.07
CA ILE A 94 12.58 -3.23 -2.21
C ILE A 94 11.90 -1.89 -1.92
N ILE A 95 11.30 -1.75 -0.74
CA ILE A 95 10.84 -0.46 -0.26
C ILE A 95 12.11 0.28 0.17
N VAL A 96 12.74 0.97 -0.78
CA VAL A 96 13.84 1.88 -0.46
C VAL A 96 13.19 3.13 0.14
N ARG A 97 13.62 3.44 1.36
CA ARG A 97 13.30 4.69 2.05
C ARG A 97 13.77 5.88 1.21
N SER A 98 12.90 6.87 0.96
CA SER A 98 13.27 8.06 0.16
C SER A 98 14.35 8.93 0.81
N ASP A 99 14.58 8.79 2.11
CA ASP A 99 15.67 9.45 2.83
C ASP A 99 17.00 8.67 2.78
N CYS A 100 17.01 7.47 2.22
CA CYS A 100 18.20 6.62 2.11
C CYS A 100 18.81 6.58 0.70
N TYR A 101 18.29 7.37 -0.25
CA TYR A 101 18.94 7.57 -1.55
C TYR A 101 18.85 9.05 -1.95
N LYS A 102 19.97 9.60 -2.44
CA LYS A 102 19.98 10.82 -3.26
C LYS A 102 20.00 10.35 -4.71
N ILE A 103 19.05 10.82 -5.51
CA ILE A 103 19.19 10.77 -6.96
C ILE A 103 20.12 11.92 -7.30
N ASP A 104 21.31 11.61 -7.80
CA ASP A 104 22.21 12.59 -8.39
C ASP A 104 21.96 12.57 -9.90
N ASP A 105 21.54 13.70 -10.47
CA ASP A 105 21.18 13.87 -11.89
C ASP A 105 22.44 13.88 -12.79
N LYS A 106 23.22 12.80 -12.79
CA LYS A 106 24.40 12.68 -13.65
C LYS A 106 24.45 11.35 -14.40
N TYR A 107 23.87 11.43 -15.59
CA TYR A 107 24.18 10.73 -16.84
C TYR A 107 24.32 9.19 -16.82
N LEU A 108 23.37 8.52 -17.49
CA LEU A 108 23.63 7.27 -18.19
C LEU A 108 24.28 7.62 -19.54
N LEU A 109 25.58 7.40 -19.67
CA LEU A 109 26.22 7.27 -20.97
C LEU A 109 26.26 5.78 -21.33
N ALA A 110 25.82 5.49 -22.55
CA ALA A 110 25.89 4.18 -23.19
C ALA A 110 27.34 3.74 -23.44
#